data_AF-A0A6M0D0F5-F1
#
_entry.id   AF-A0A6M0D0F5-F1
#
_cell.length_a   1.000
_cell.length_b   1.000
_cell.length_c   1.000
_cell.angle_alpha   90.00
_cell.angle_beta   90.00
_cell.angle_gamma   90.00
#
_symmetry.space_group_name_H-M   'P 1'
#
loop_
_entity.id
_entity.type
_entity.pdbx_description
1 polymer ?
#
loop_
_entity_poly.entity_id
_entity_poly.type
_entity_poly.pdbx_seq_one_letter_code
_entity_poly.pdbx_strand_id
1 'polypeptide(L)' 'LEQAAQLHAFMARRGILLRLFAHLGSLRLGLPATDADWQRLVQALDDYRKEQP' A
#
# COMPACT_ATOMS: atom_id res chain seq x y z
N LEU A 1 11.10 6.12 -7.01
CA LEU A 1 9.94 7.04 -7.04
C LEU A 1 8.71 6.39 -7.64
N GLU A 2 8.80 5.88 -8.88
CA GLU A 2 7.67 5.27 -9.59
C GLU A 2 7.03 4.11 -8.83
N GLN A 3 7.83 3.21 -8.24
CA GLN A 3 7.33 2.07 -7.45
C GLN A 3 6.48 2.51 -6.25
N ALA A 4 6.90 3.54 -5.51
CA ALA A 4 6.14 4.06 -4.37
C ALA A 4 4.83 4.73 -4.83
N ALA A 5 4.84 5.44 -5.95
CA ALA A 5 3.63 6.03 -6.53
C ALA A 5 2.66 4.96 -7.08
N GLN A 6 3.18 3.90 -7.71
CA GLN A 6 2.40 2.76 -8.19
C GLN A 6 1.73 2.02 -7.04
N LEU A 7 2.49 1.68 -5.99
CA LEU A 7 1.94 1.03 -4.80
C LEU A 7 0.92 1.92 -4.08
N HIS A 8 1.16 3.23 -3.98
CA HIS A 8 0.18 4.18 -3.44
C HIS A 8 -1.14 4.15 -4.23
N ALA A 9 -1.08 4.22 -5.55
CA ALA A 9 -2.28 4.18 -6.41
C ALA A 9 -3.00 2.83 -6.33
N PHE A 10 -2.25 1.73 -6.27
CA PHE A 10 -2.80 0.38 -6.14
C PHE A 10 -3.59 0.21 -4.84
N MET A 11 -3.02 0.68 -3.73
CA MET A 11 -3.63 0.60 -2.41
C MET A 11 -4.87 1.49 -2.30
N ALA A 12 -4.82 2.70 -2.88
CA ALA A 12 -5.96 3.62 -2.89
C ALA A 12 -7.21 3.01 -3.56
N ARG A 13 -7.04 2.28 -4.68
CA ARG A 13 -8.14 1.58 -5.38
C ARG A 13 -8.78 0.48 -4.54
N ARG A 14 -8.03 -0.09 -3.59
CA ARG A 14 -8.50 -1.11 -2.62
C ARG A 14 -9.00 -0.50 -1.32
N GLY A 15 -9.12 0.84 -1.26
CA GLY A 15 -9.57 1.58 -0.08
C GLY A 15 -8.57 1.57 1.08
N ILE A 16 -7.28 1.38 0.80
CA ILE A 16 -6.19 1.44 1.78
C ILE A 16 -5.43 2.74 1.54
N LEU A 17 -5.58 3.69 2.46
CA LEU A 17 -4.96 5.01 2.34
C LEU A 17 -3.53 4.97 2.88
N LEU A 18 -2.57 5.26 2.00
CA LEU A 18 -1.17 5.45 2.34
C LEU A 18 -0.79 6.92 2.19
N ARG A 19 0.29 7.33 2.86
CA ARG A 19 0.90 8.65 2.59
C ARG A 19 2.16 8.47 1.75
N LEU A 20 2.16 9.02 0.54
CA LEU A 20 3.35 9.10 -0.33
C LEU A 20 4.23 10.29 0.06
N PHE A 21 5.52 10.05 0.25
CA PHE A 21 6.55 11.08 0.37
C PHE A 21 7.35 11.14 -0.93
N ALA A 22 6.85 11.90 -1.90
CA ALA A 22 7.41 11.95 -3.25
C ALA A 22 8.90 12.36 -3.30
N HIS A 23 9.38 13.20 -2.38
CA HIS A 23 10.80 13.56 -2.32
C HIS A 23 11.72 12.45 -1.81
N LEU A 24 11.19 11.53 -1.00
CA LEU A 24 11.95 10.42 -0.39
C LEU A 24 11.73 9.09 -1.11
N GLY A 25 10.71 9.00 -1.96
CA GLY A 25 10.30 7.74 -2.59
C GLY A 25 9.81 6.68 -1.60
N SER A 26 9.27 7.13 -0.47
CA SER A 26 8.80 6.26 0.60
C SER A 26 7.29 6.40 0.81
N LEU A 27 6.71 5.38 1.47
CA LEU A 27 5.32 5.35 1.88
C LEU A 27 5.23 5.19 3.38
N ARG A 28 4.24 5.86 3.98
CA ARG A 28 3.81 5.57 5.35
C ARG A 28 2.48 4.84 5.31
N LEU A 29 2.47 3.67 5.95
CA LEU A 29 1.29 2.88 6.23
C LEU A 29 0.63 3.41 7.51
N GLY A 30 -0.69 3.57 7.48
CA GLY A 30 -1.45 3.73 8.72
C GLY A 30 -1.36 2.44 9.54
N LEU A 31 -1.36 2.57 10.87
CA LEU A 31 -1.39 1.40 11.75
C LEU A 31 -2.79 0.78 11.71
N PRO A 32 -2.96 -0.48 11.32
CA PRO A 32 -4.24 -1.17 11.38
C PRO A 32 -4.74 -1.30 12.82
N ALA A 33 -6.05 -1.16 13.05
CA ALA A 33 -6.63 -1.18 14.39
C ALA A 33 -7.06 -2.59 14.84
N THR A 34 -7.36 -3.48 13.90
CA THR A 34 -7.84 -4.84 14.14
C THR A 34 -7.07 -5.87 13.33
N ASP A 35 -7.16 -7.14 13.70
CA ASP A 35 -6.58 -8.24 12.93
C ASP A 35 -7.16 -8.32 11.52
N ALA A 36 -8.44 -7.99 11.36
CA ALA A 36 -9.08 -7.92 10.04
C ALA A 36 -8.46 -6.83 9.15
N ASP A 37 -8.15 -5.65 9.73
CA ASP A 37 -7.46 -4.59 9.01
C ASP A 37 -6.03 -4.99 8.64
N TRP A 38 -5.34 -5.71 9.54
CA TRP A 38 -4.02 -6.27 9.26
C TRP A 38 -4.08 -7.28 8.11
N GLN A 39 -5.03 -8.20 8.12
CA GLN A 39 -5.17 -9.20 7.08
C GLN A 39 -5.51 -8.57 5.74
N ARG A 40 -6.36 -7.54 5.72
CA ARG A 40 -6.64 -6.75 4.51
C ARG A 40 -5.37 -6.09 3.96
N LEU A 41 -4.54 -5.51 4.83
CA LEU A 41 -3.28 -4.88 4.42
C LEU A 41 -2.30 -5.90 3.83
N VAL A 42 -2.12 -7.04 4.51
CA VAL A 42 -1.24 -8.12 4.06
C VAL A 42 -1.71 -8.69 2.72
N GLN A 43 -3.01 -8.95 2.57
CA GLN A 43 -3.57 -9.44 1.31
C GLN A 43 -3.31 -8.47 0.15
N ALA A 44 -3.54 -7.17 0.36
CA ALA A 44 -3.29 -6.18 -0.67
C ALA A 44 -1.80 -6.08 -1.06
N LEU A 45 -0.87 -6.26 -0.10
CA LEU A 45 0.56 -6.30 -0.39
C LEU A 45 0.95 -7.54 -1.20
N ASP A 46 0.36 -8.70 -0.89
CA ASP A 46 0.62 -9.94 -1.62
C ASP A 46 0.02 -9.89 -3.04
N ASP A 47 -1.20 -9.35 -3.19
CA ASP A 47 -1.82 -9.10 -4.50
C ASP A 47 -0.93 -8.18 -5.35
N TYR A 48 -0.43 -7.08 -4.77
CA TYR A 48 0.47 -6.17 -5.46
C TYR A 48 1.70 -6.91 -5.98
N ARG A 49 2.34 -7.73 -5.14
CA ARG A 49 3.53 -8.50 -5.52
C ARG A 49 3.27 -9.50 -6.64
N LYS A 50 2.06 -10.08 -6.73
CA LYS A 50 1.67 -10.99 -7.82
C LYS A 50 1.36 -10.26 -9.12
N GLU A 51 0.83 -9.05 -9.04
CA GLU A 51 0.48 -8.21 -10.20
C GLU A 51 1.69 -7.40 -10.74
N GLN A 52 2.79 -7.34 -9.98
CA GLN A 52 4.06 -6.77 -10.45
C GLN A 52 4.71 -7.74 -11.46
N PRO A 53 5.11 -7.28 -12.65
CA PRO A 53 5.79 -8.09 -13.66
C PRO A 53 7.24 -8.47 -13.27
#